data_AF-A0A089YP22-F1
#
_entry.id   AF-A0A089YP22-F1
#
_cell.length_a   1.000
_cell.length_b   1.000
_cell.length_c   1.000
_cell.angle_alpha   90.00
_cell.angle_beta   90.00
_cell.angle_gamma   90.00
#
_symmetry.space_group_name_H-M   'P 1'
#
loop_
_entity.id
_entity.type
_entity.pdbx_description
1 polymer ?
#
loop_
_entity_poly.entity_id
_entity_poly.type
_entity_poly.pdbx_seq_one_letter_code
_entity_poly.pdbx_strand_id
1 'polypeptide(L)'
;MSEPTDLLRPGAGLGEAEFRELADNAPVLIWRAGIDKQCDWFNKPWLDFTGKTQKQLCGYGWGDDVHPDDLDLCTRNYEQAFDARTSFSTPYRLRRHDGIYRWFLDHGAPFYRQGEFAGYFGSCTDITAQKELEAHQDVLVSELNHRVKNNLQLIIAFLQMSKLRAQGEEARQLLESAIARIQGVGTVQAELYRSASGTVDLAHYLPHLIRASIEAERDDSIHLSVDADTAYAPFKLASDLGLIVNELVANAIRHGNQRTTQIHFSLKRLATGELQLTVSDRGQGFTATQLTNAGAAGSKLSGQGLIGALAKRCGAALNRSNADGAVVTLTLPHP
;
A
#
# COMPACT_ATOMS: atom_id res chain seq x y z
N MET A 1 49.86 8.67 -42.30
CA MET A 1 48.51 9.23 -42.08
C MET A 1 47.53 8.18 -42.56
N SER A 2 47.01 7.41 -41.62
CA SER A 2 46.02 6.36 -41.87
C SER A 2 44.69 6.95 -41.40
N GLU A 3 43.81 7.27 -42.34
CA GLU A 3 42.41 7.54 -42.00
C GLU A 3 41.67 6.20 -41.82
N PRO A 4 40.93 6.03 -40.73
CA PRO A 4 40.11 4.85 -40.51
C PRO A 4 38.66 5.07 -40.95
N THR A 5 37.99 3.96 -41.24
CA THR A 5 36.53 3.76 -41.14
C THR A 5 35.63 4.54 -42.09
N ASP A 6 35.21 3.87 -43.16
CA ASP A 6 33.85 4.03 -43.67
C ASP A 6 33.28 2.66 -44.07
N LEU A 7 31.96 2.51 -43.92
CA LEU A 7 31.06 1.36 -44.16
C LEU A 7 30.30 0.84 -42.93
N LEU A 8 29.69 1.74 -42.15
CA LEU A 8 28.32 1.51 -41.69
C LEU A 8 27.38 2.12 -42.74
N ARG A 9 26.91 1.29 -43.67
CA ARG A 9 25.82 1.67 -44.58
C ARG A 9 24.51 1.69 -43.78
N PRO A 10 23.77 2.81 -43.72
CA PRO A 10 22.40 2.81 -43.23
C PRO A 10 21.51 2.25 -44.34
N GLY A 11 20.91 1.07 -44.14
CA GLY A 11 19.83 0.60 -45.02
C GLY A 11 19.81 -0.87 -45.44
N ALA A 12 20.67 -1.75 -44.93
CA ALA A 12 20.42 -3.19 -45.03
C ALA A 12 19.75 -3.64 -43.72
N GLY A 13 18.43 -3.87 -43.75
CA GLY A 13 17.79 -4.62 -42.67
C GLY A 13 18.50 -5.97 -42.52
N LEU A 14 18.64 -6.47 -41.29
CA LEU A 14 19.13 -7.83 -41.05
C LEU A 14 18.37 -8.79 -41.97
N GLY A 15 19.10 -9.60 -42.75
CA GLY A 15 18.49 -10.67 -43.51
C GLY A 15 17.73 -11.61 -42.57
N GLU A 16 16.74 -12.35 -43.08
CA GLU A 16 15.96 -13.28 -42.25
C GLU A 16 16.87 -14.28 -41.49
N ALA A 17 17.98 -14.69 -42.11
CA ALA A 17 18.98 -15.55 -41.50
C ALA A 17 19.70 -14.87 -40.32
N GLU A 18 20.16 -13.63 -40.49
CA GLU A 18 20.88 -12.88 -39.45
C GLU A 18 19.95 -12.52 -38.28
N PHE A 19 18.68 -12.21 -38.56
CA PHE A 19 17.67 -12.00 -37.51
C PHE A 19 17.43 -13.28 -36.70
N ARG A 20 17.25 -14.43 -37.38
CA ARG A 20 17.05 -15.72 -36.70
C ARG A 20 18.27 -16.09 -35.86
N GLU A 21 19.46 -15.92 -36.39
CA GLU A 21 20.71 -16.18 -35.66
C GLU A 21 20.81 -15.33 -34.39
N LEU A 22 20.52 -14.02 -34.48
CA LEU A 22 20.52 -13.14 -33.31
C LEU A 22 19.45 -13.55 -32.29
N ALA A 23 18.22 -13.79 -32.75
CA ALA A 23 17.10 -14.09 -31.87
C ALA A 23 17.25 -15.47 -31.20
N ASP A 24 17.79 -16.47 -31.90
CA ASP A 24 18.00 -17.82 -31.37
C ASP A 24 19.16 -17.92 -30.37
N ASN A 25 20.05 -16.93 -30.35
CA ASN A 25 21.15 -16.82 -29.38
C ASN A 25 20.87 -15.80 -28.26
N ALA A 26 19.73 -15.11 -28.29
CA ALA A 26 19.37 -14.16 -27.26
C ALA A 26 18.96 -14.89 -25.95
N PRO A 27 19.38 -14.42 -24.76
CA PRO A 27 19.03 -15.04 -23.48
C PRO A 27 17.61 -14.67 -23.00
N VAL A 28 16.67 -14.53 -23.95
CA VAL A 28 15.30 -14.09 -23.72
C VAL A 28 14.38 -14.88 -24.65
N LEU A 29 13.16 -15.17 -24.20
CA LEU A 29 12.19 -15.84 -25.07
C LEU A 29 11.59 -14.78 -25.99
N ILE A 30 11.51 -15.04 -27.30
CA ILE A 30 11.02 -14.07 -28.29
C ILE A 30 9.90 -14.71 -29.08
N TRP A 31 8.84 -13.93 -29.32
CA TRP A 31 7.71 -14.32 -30.15
C TRP A 31 7.36 -13.24 -31.15
N ARG A 32 6.66 -13.64 -32.22
CA ARG A 32 6.09 -12.77 -33.23
C ARG A 32 4.66 -13.19 -33.50
N ALA A 33 3.79 -12.20 -33.71
CA ALA A 33 2.43 -12.41 -34.19
C ALA A 33 2.19 -11.61 -35.47
N GLY A 34 1.38 -12.18 -36.36
CA GLY A 34 0.91 -11.53 -37.57
C GLY A 34 -0.17 -10.48 -37.28
N ILE A 35 -0.86 -10.03 -38.33
CA ILE A 35 -1.96 -9.06 -38.23
C ILE A 35 -3.27 -9.66 -37.68
N ASP A 36 -3.34 -10.98 -37.57
CA ASP A 36 -4.50 -11.76 -37.14
C ASP A 36 -4.48 -12.12 -35.65
N LYS A 37 -3.57 -11.49 -34.87
CA LYS A 37 -3.31 -11.76 -33.45
C LYS A 37 -2.74 -13.16 -33.15
N GLN A 38 -2.44 -13.95 -34.18
CA GLN A 38 -1.89 -15.28 -33.99
C GLN A 38 -0.37 -15.24 -33.98
N CYS A 39 0.24 -15.92 -33.00
CA CYS A 39 1.68 -16.07 -32.98
C CYS A 39 2.12 -16.96 -34.14
N ASP A 40 3.01 -16.48 -34.98
CA ASP A 40 3.47 -17.20 -36.16
C ASP A 40 4.94 -17.64 -36.05
N TRP A 41 5.65 -17.18 -35.00
CA TRP A 41 7.03 -17.57 -34.77
C TRP A 41 7.49 -17.36 -33.32
N PHE A 42 8.30 -18.30 -32.82
CA PHE A 42 9.05 -18.26 -31.57
C PHE A 42 10.55 -18.59 -31.80
N ASN A 43 11.44 -17.98 -31.02
CA ASN A 43 12.88 -18.29 -31.08
C ASN A 43 13.23 -19.62 -30.41
N LYS A 44 14.44 -20.12 -30.69
CA LYS A 44 14.96 -21.36 -30.09
C LYS A 44 14.89 -21.39 -28.55
N PRO A 45 15.30 -20.34 -27.80
CA PRO A 45 15.12 -20.29 -26.35
C PRO A 45 13.70 -20.59 -25.86
N TRP A 46 12.66 -20.11 -26.57
CA TRP A 46 11.27 -20.43 -26.24
C TRP A 46 10.94 -21.92 -26.44
N LEU A 47 11.39 -22.49 -27.55
CA LEU A 47 11.19 -23.91 -27.87
C LEU A 47 11.89 -24.80 -26.85
N ASP A 48 13.14 -24.48 -26.51
CA ASP A 48 13.94 -25.20 -25.51
C ASP A 48 13.33 -25.06 -24.10
N PHE A 49 12.78 -23.89 -23.77
CA PHE A 49 12.12 -23.64 -22.49
C PHE A 49 10.84 -24.48 -22.35
N THR A 50 9.92 -24.39 -23.31
CA THR A 50 8.61 -25.08 -23.27
C THR A 50 8.70 -26.56 -23.65
N GLY A 51 9.76 -26.97 -24.37
CA GLY A 51 9.90 -28.30 -24.95
C GLY A 51 8.97 -28.55 -26.13
N LYS A 52 8.32 -27.50 -26.66
CA LYS A 52 7.39 -27.58 -27.78
C LYS A 52 8.05 -27.17 -29.09
N THR A 53 7.52 -27.70 -30.18
CA THR A 53 7.88 -27.29 -31.53
C THR A 53 7.15 -26.01 -31.95
N GLN A 54 7.68 -25.29 -32.93
CA GLN A 54 6.99 -24.14 -33.55
C GLN A 54 5.54 -24.45 -33.91
N LYS A 55 5.30 -25.60 -34.58
CA LYS A 55 3.95 -26.01 -35.00
C LYS A 55 2.96 -26.14 -33.83
N GLN A 56 3.44 -26.53 -32.65
CA GLN A 56 2.60 -26.67 -31.46
C GLN A 56 2.32 -25.33 -30.77
N LEU A 57 3.18 -24.33 -30.96
CA LEU A 57 3.04 -23.01 -30.34
C LEU A 57 2.32 -21.99 -31.23
N CYS A 58 2.53 -22.07 -32.55
CA CYS A 58 1.89 -21.19 -33.52
C CYS A 58 0.36 -21.19 -33.39
N GLY A 59 -0.26 -20.06 -33.72
CA GLY A 59 -1.66 -19.80 -33.41
C GLY A 59 -1.79 -19.37 -31.95
N TYR A 60 -2.59 -20.14 -31.20
CA TYR A 60 -2.88 -19.91 -29.77
C TYR A 60 -2.21 -20.95 -28.86
N GLY A 61 -1.36 -21.84 -29.40
CA GLY A 61 -0.79 -22.97 -28.65
C GLY A 61 0.17 -22.60 -27.50
N TRP A 62 0.62 -21.34 -27.46
CA TRP A 62 1.34 -20.77 -26.33
C TRP A 62 0.46 -20.58 -25.09
N GLY A 63 -0.85 -20.38 -25.26
CA GLY A 63 -1.81 -20.20 -24.17
C GLY A 63 -1.89 -21.42 -23.24
N ASP A 64 -1.66 -22.62 -23.77
CA ASP A 64 -1.67 -23.88 -23.02
C ASP A 64 -0.56 -23.97 -21.94
N ASP A 65 0.48 -23.13 -22.05
CA ASP A 65 1.59 -23.08 -21.09
C ASP A 65 1.48 -21.91 -20.12
N VAL A 66 0.54 -20.99 -20.32
CA VAL A 66 0.24 -19.93 -19.36
C VAL A 66 -0.47 -20.55 -18.15
N HIS A 67 -0.16 -20.08 -16.95
CA HIS A 67 -0.86 -20.52 -15.76
C HIS A 67 -2.37 -20.18 -15.85
N PRO A 68 -3.29 -21.09 -15.48
CA PRO A 68 -4.72 -20.88 -15.64
C PRO A 68 -5.24 -19.55 -15.05
N ASP A 69 -4.78 -19.16 -13.85
CA ASP A 69 -5.19 -17.88 -13.23
C ASP A 69 -4.73 -16.63 -14.00
N ASP A 70 -3.67 -16.74 -14.81
CA ASP A 70 -3.06 -15.60 -15.49
C ASP A 70 -3.59 -15.46 -16.94
N LEU A 71 -4.11 -16.54 -17.52
CA LEU A 71 -4.49 -16.64 -18.94
C LEU A 71 -5.49 -15.56 -19.39
N ASP A 72 -6.55 -15.35 -18.61
CA ASP A 72 -7.60 -14.36 -18.91
C ASP A 72 -7.07 -12.92 -18.86
N LEU A 73 -6.11 -12.64 -17.98
CA LEU A 73 -5.49 -11.32 -17.87
C LEU A 73 -4.52 -11.08 -19.04
N CYS A 74 -3.66 -12.06 -19.32
CA CYS A 74 -2.71 -12.00 -20.44
C CYS A 74 -3.41 -11.79 -21.77
N THR A 75 -4.44 -12.59 -22.05
CA THR A 75 -5.19 -12.53 -23.31
C THR A 75 -5.86 -11.18 -23.47
N ARG A 76 -6.55 -10.67 -22.45
CA ARG A 76 -7.20 -9.35 -22.50
C ARG A 76 -6.22 -8.22 -22.71
N ASN A 77 -5.10 -8.21 -21.99
CA ASN A 77 -4.08 -7.16 -22.12
C ASN A 77 -3.46 -7.17 -23.53
N TYR A 78 -3.14 -8.36 -24.04
CA TYR A 78 -2.62 -8.52 -25.39
C TYR A 78 -3.62 -8.03 -26.45
N GLU A 79 -4.88 -8.47 -26.38
CA GLU A 79 -5.92 -8.10 -27.34
C GLU A 79 -6.18 -6.61 -27.36
N GLN A 80 -6.32 -5.98 -26.18
CA GLN A 80 -6.53 -4.54 -26.07
C GLN A 80 -5.36 -3.75 -26.64
N ALA A 81 -4.12 -4.15 -26.30
CA ALA A 81 -2.93 -3.49 -26.81
C ALA A 81 -2.81 -3.64 -28.33
N PHE A 82 -3.11 -4.84 -28.86
CA PHE A 82 -3.09 -5.13 -30.28
C PHE A 82 -4.09 -4.27 -31.05
N ASP A 83 -5.34 -4.18 -30.58
CA ASP A 83 -6.38 -3.37 -31.21
C ASP A 83 -6.06 -1.88 -31.17
N ALA A 84 -5.47 -1.41 -30.06
CA ALA A 84 -5.01 -0.03 -29.91
C ALA A 84 -3.68 0.26 -30.63
N ARG A 85 -2.97 -0.77 -31.11
CA ARG A 85 -1.61 -0.69 -31.67
C ARG A 85 -0.64 -0.01 -30.71
N THR A 86 -0.73 -0.36 -29.43
CA THR A 86 0.15 0.12 -28.37
C THR A 86 1.05 -1.01 -27.86
N SER A 87 2.19 -0.65 -27.25
CA SER A 87 2.97 -1.62 -26.50
C SER A 87 2.25 -2.02 -25.22
N PHE A 88 2.60 -3.20 -24.68
CA PHE A 88 2.14 -3.66 -23.38
C PHE A 88 3.27 -4.28 -22.59
N SER A 89 3.05 -4.43 -21.28
CA SER A 89 3.93 -5.20 -20.41
C SER A 89 3.07 -5.92 -19.38
N THR A 90 3.24 -7.23 -19.23
CA THR A 90 2.41 -8.03 -18.33
C THR A 90 3.22 -9.17 -17.71
N PRO A 91 3.35 -9.21 -16.36
CA PRO A 91 3.94 -10.35 -15.70
C PRO A 91 2.97 -11.53 -15.69
N TYR A 92 3.47 -12.73 -15.92
CA TYR A 92 2.67 -13.94 -15.93
C TYR A 92 3.52 -15.19 -15.67
N ARG A 93 2.88 -16.28 -15.29
CA ARG A 93 3.54 -17.57 -15.10
C ARG A 93 3.48 -18.39 -16.39
N LEU A 94 4.64 -18.80 -16.87
CA LEU A 94 4.80 -19.69 -18.02
C LEU A 94 5.37 -21.04 -17.58
N ARG A 95 4.78 -22.13 -18.06
CA ARG A 95 5.16 -23.50 -17.75
C ARG A 95 6.36 -23.92 -18.59
N ARG A 96 7.40 -24.39 -17.93
CA ARG A 96 8.57 -25.01 -18.55
C ARG A 96 8.28 -26.46 -18.95
N HIS A 97 9.09 -27.04 -19.83
CA HIS A 97 8.98 -28.43 -20.29
C HIS A 97 8.89 -29.48 -19.16
N ASP A 98 9.44 -29.19 -17.97
CA ASP A 98 9.40 -30.06 -16.79
C ASP A 98 8.18 -29.84 -15.90
N GLY A 99 7.22 -29.01 -16.34
CA GLY A 99 5.98 -28.72 -15.63
C GLY A 99 6.10 -27.62 -14.56
N ILE A 100 7.31 -27.11 -14.30
CA ILE A 100 7.53 -26.04 -13.33
C ILE A 100 7.13 -24.69 -13.95
N TYR A 101 6.33 -23.92 -13.22
CA TYR A 101 5.99 -22.55 -13.59
C TYR A 101 7.11 -21.59 -13.20
N ARG A 102 7.43 -20.65 -14.10
CA ARG A 102 8.33 -19.53 -13.85
C ARG A 102 7.66 -18.21 -14.17
N TRP A 103 8.06 -17.15 -13.48
CA TRP A 103 7.55 -15.81 -13.74
C TRP A 103 8.29 -15.18 -14.89
N PHE A 104 7.55 -14.73 -15.89
CA PHE A 104 8.05 -13.95 -17.01
C PHE A 104 7.38 -12.59 -17.07
N LEU A 105 8.13 -11.58 -17.47
CA LEU A 105 7.58 -10.30 -17.91
C LEU A 105 7.48 -10.32 -19.43
N ASP A 106 6.26 -10.41 -19.96
CA ASP A 106 6.04 -10.24 -21.39
C ASP A 106 6.03 -8.77 -21.74
N HIS A 107 6.78 -8.39 -22.77
CA HIS A 107 6.72 -7.09 -23.39
C HIS A 107 6.46 -7.26 -24.88
N GLY A 108 5.30 -6.81 -25.35
CA GLY A 108 4.95 -6.81 -26.77
C GLY A 108 4.83 -5.39 -27.32
N ALA A 109 5.24 -5.20 -28.57
CA ALA A 109 5.14 -3.94 -29.29
C ALA A 109 4.76 -4.17 -30.77
N PRO A 110 3.96 -3.25 -31.36
CA PRO A 110 3.61 -3.32 -32.77
C PRO A 110 4.84 -3.03 -33.64
N PHE A 111 4.94 -3.69 -34.78
CA PHE A 111 5.92 -3.34 -35.81
C PHE A 111 5.24 -3.04 -37.14
N TYR A 112 5.93 -2.25 -37.95
CA TYR A 112 5.41 -1.73 -39.21
C TYR A 112 6.38 -2.05 -40.34
N ARG A 113 5.86 -2.38 -41.52
CA ARG A 113 6.64 -2.55 -42.76
C ARG A 113 6.11 -1.57 -43.80
N GLN A 114 7.00 -0.75 -44.34
CA GLN A 114 6.63 0.30 -45.31
C GLN A 114 5.49 1.23 -44.83
N GLY A 115 5.43 1.47 -43.51
CA GLY A 115 4.39 2.30 -42.89
C GLY A 115 3.07 1.58 -42.57
N GLU A 116 2.92 0.32 -43.00
CA GLU A 116 1.74 -0.48 -42.69
C GLU A 116 1.95 -1.37 -41.48
N PHE A 117 0.90 -1.53 -40.67
CA PHE A 117 0.94 -2.41 -39.51
C PHE A 117 1.15 -3.85 -39.95
N ALA A 118 2.22 -4.47 -39.44
CA ALA A 118 2.66 -5.79 -39.88
C ALA A 118 2.57 -6.86 -38.79
N GLY A 119 2.15 -6.47 -37.58
CA GLY A 119 1.93 -7.38 -36.45
C GLY A 119 2.66 -6.93 -35.19
N TYR A 120 2.97 -7.88 -34.32
CA TYR A 120 3.64 -7.66 -33.04
C TYR A 120 4.93 -8.48 -32.92
N PHE A 121 5.91 -7.89 -32.25
CA PHE A 121 7.01 -8.64 -31.65
C PHE A 121 6.90 -8.53 -30.15
N GLY A 122 7.28 -9.60 -29.46
CA GLY A 122 7.46 -9.51 -28.02
C GLY A 122 8.59 -10.35 -27.49
N SER A 123 8.96 -10.05 -26.27
CA SER A 123 9.97 -10.78 -25.52
C SER A 123 9.48 -11.06 -24.11
N CYS A 124 9.82 -12.24 -23.60
CA CYS A 124 9.53 -12.65 -22.25
C CYS A 124 10.85 -12.81 -21.48
N THR A 125 11.02 -11.96 -20.46
CA THR A 125 12.21 -12.00 -19.57
C THR A 125 11.87 -12.74 -18.29
N ASP A 126 12.70 -13.70 -17.89
CA ASP A 126 12.51 -14.45 -16.63
C ASP A 126 12.74 -13.49 -15.44
N ILE A 127 11.69 -13.24 -14.66
CA ILE A 127 11.69 -12.41 -13.46
C ILE A 127 11.48 -13.26 -12.19
N THR A 128 11.68 -14.58 -12.27
CA THR A 128 11.45 -15.51 -11.15
C THR A 128 12.30 -15.14 -9.94
N ALA A 129 13.59 -14.91 -10.12
CA ALA A 129 14.48 -14.52 -9.02
C ALA A 129 14.07 -13.20 -8.36
N GLN A 130 13.57 -12.24 -9.16
CA GLN A 130 13.04 -10.98 -8.62
C GLN A 130 11.78 -11.24 -7.79
N LYS A 131 10.84 -12.06 -8.30
CA LYS A 131 9.60 -12.39 -7.58
C LYS A 131 9.86 -13.19 -6.30
N GLU A 132 10.82 -14.10 -6.31
CA GLU A 132 11.25 -14.85 -5.12
C GLU A 132 11.89 -13.93 -4.08
N LEU A 133 12.73 -12.98 -4.51
CA LEU A 133 13.32 -11.99 -3.61
C LEU A 133 12.26 -11.06 -3.00
N GLU A 134 11.32 -10.57 -3.81
CA GLU A 134 10.16 -9.77 -3.34
C GLU A 134 9.39 -10.55 -2.26
N ALA A 135 9.01 -11.79 -2.54
CA ALA A 135 8.28 -12.64 -1.59
C ALA A 135 9.09 -12.92 -0.31
N HIS A 136 10.40 -13.12 -0.41
CA HIS A 136 11.26 -13.34 0.75
C HIS A 136 11.39 -12.09 1.63
N GLN A 137 11.49 -10.91 1.03
CA GLN A 137 11.48 -9.65 1.76
C GLN A 137 10.18 -9.47 2.54
N ASP A 138 9.04 -9.76 1.92
CA ASP A 138 7.72 -9.68 2.59
C ASP A 138 7.63 -10.60 3.81
N VAL A 139 8.17 -11.82 3.71
CA VAL A 139 8.21 -12.77 4.84
C VAL A 139 9.09 -12.24 5.98
N LEU A 140 10.31 -11.79 5.68
CA LEU A 140 11.24 -11.27 6.69
C LEU A 140 10.67 -10.05 7.41
N VAL A 141 10.05 -9.14 6.65
CA VAL A 141 9.40 -7.96 7.19
C VAL A 141 8.23 -8.38 8.09
N SER A 142 7.37 -9.31 7.66
CA SER A 142 6.27 -9.83 8.49
C SER A 142 6.78 -10.42 9.81
N GLU A 143 7.86 -11.19 9.77
CA GLU A 143 8.48 -11.78 10.97
C GLU A 143 9.04 -10.70 11.92
N LEU A 144 9.73 -9.69 11.38
CA LEU A 144 10.23 -8.56 12.16
C LEU A 144 9.10 -7.81 12.86
N ASN A 145 7.99 -7.55 12.18
CA ASN A 145 6.85 -6.86 12.79
C ASN A 145 6.19 -7.69 13.87
N HIS A 146 6.03 -9.00 13.66
CA HIS A 146 5.53 -9.90 14.70
C HIS A 146 6.43 -9.85 15.94
N ARG A 147 7.76 -9.83 15.77
CA ARG A 147 8.72 -9.67 16.86
C ARG A 147 8.62 -8.30 17.53
N VAL A 148 8.48 -7.22 16.78
CA VAL A 148 8.27 -5.86 17.31
C VAL A 148 7.00 -5.82 18.15
N LYS A 149 5.87 -6.35 17.66
CA LYS A 149 4.61 -6.43 18.40
C LYS A 149 4.78 -7.19 19.72
N ASN A 150 5.44 -8.34 19.71
CA ASN A 150 5.70 -9.13 20.91
C ASN A 150 6.54 -8.36 21.94
N ASN A 151 7.57 -7.65 21.49
CA ASN A 151 8.41 -6.82 22.34
C ASN A 151 7.63 -5.63 22.92
N LEU A 152 6.78 -4.97 22.13
CA LEU A 152 5.90 -3.90 22.61
C LEU A 152 4.90 -4.42 23.66
N GLN A 153 4.38 -5.63 23.50
CA GLN A 153 3.47 -6.25 24.47
C GLN A 153 4.13 -6.44 25.85
N LEU A 154 5.41 -6.82 25.88
CA LEU A 154 6.21 -6.90 27.11
C LEU A 154 6.36 -5.54 27.80
N ILE A 155 6.64 -4.49 27.02
CA ILE A 155 6.75 -3.11 27.55
C ILE A 155 5.39 -2.66 28.10
N ILE A 156 4.30 -2.92 27.38
CA ILE A 156 2.94 -2.61 27.86
C ILE A 156 2.66 -3.32 29.18
N ALA A 157 2.95 -4.62 29.30
CA ALA A 157 2.75 -5.37 30.54
C ALA A 157 3.57 -4.78 31.71
N PHE A 158 4.81 -4.37 31.46
CA PHE A 158 5.65 -3.70 32.47
C PHE A 158 5.08 -2.35 32.89
N LEU A 159 4.62 -1.54 31.93
CA LEU A 159 4.01 -0.24 32.21
C LEU A 159 2.69 -0.39 32.97
N GLN A 160 1.88 -1.40 32.63
CA GLN A 160 0.66 -1.74 33.37
C GLN A 160 0.96 -2.11 34.82
N MET A 161 1.98 -2.94 35.06
CA MET A 161 2.44 -3.27 36.41
C MET A 161 2.96 -2.04 37.17
N SER A 162 3.69 -1.17 36.48
CA SER A 162 4.18 0.10 37.05
C SER A 162 3.02 1.05 37.41
N LYS A 163 1.96 1.07 36.59
CA LYS A 163 0.73 1.86 36.84
C LYS A 163 0.04 1.42 38.13
N LEU A 164 -0.04 0.11 38.38
CA LEU A 164 -0.61 -0.43 39.62
C LEU A 164 0.16 0.06 40.86
N ARG A 165 1.49 0.13 40.76
CA ARG A 165 2.38 0.52 41.87
C ARG A 165 2.59 2.03 42.02
N ALA A 166 2.24 2.82 40.99
CA ALA A 166 2.43 4.26 41.01
C ALA A 166 1.62 4.92 42.13
N GLN A 167 2.25 5.83 42.85
CA GLN A 167 1.59 6.69 43.83
C GLN A 167 1.40 8.08 43.24
N GLY A 168 0.22 8.65 43.41
CA GLY A 168 -0.16 9.93 42.81
C GLY A 168 -0.90 9.76 41.49
N GLU A 169 -1.95 10.57 41.32
CA GLU A 169 -2.84 10.54 40.16
C GLU A 169 -2.11 10.93 38.86
N GLU A 170 -1.21 11.92 38.94
CA GLU A 170 -0.41 12.38 37.81
C GLU A 170 0.49 11.28 37.22
N ALA A 171 1.14 10.49 38.08
CA ALA A 171 2.00 9.38 37.65
C ALA A 171 1.22 8.25 36.97
N ARG A 172 0.00 7.94 37.47
CA ARG A 172 -0.89 6.96 36.84
C ARG A 172 -1.35 7.41 35.46
N GLN A 173 -1.74 8.68 35.34
CA GLN A 173 -2.19 9.26 34.06
C GLN A 173 -1.08 9.29 33.01
N LEU A 174 0.16 9.60 33.41
CA LEU A 174 1.32 9.56 32.50
C LEU A 174 1.60 8.15 31.96
N LEU A 175 1.56 7.13 32.82
CA LEU A 175 1.76 5.74 32.43
C LEU A 175 0.64 5.21 31.54
N GLU A 176 -0.60 5.61 31.82
CA GLU A 176 -1.75 5.26 31.01
C GLU A 176 -1.69 5.86 29.60
N SER A 177 -1.34 7.15 29.48
CA SER A 177 -1.08 7.77 28.17
C SER A 177 0.12 7.10 27.47
N ALA A 178 1.16 6.66 28.18
CA ALA A 178 2.26 5.92 27.57
C ALA A 178 1.82 4.54 27.02
N ILE A 179 1.00 3.80 27.76
CA ILE A 179 0.45 2.51 27.34
C ILE A 179 -0.44 2.69 26.10
N ALA A 180 -1.38 3.64 26.15
CA ALA A 180 -2.26 3.95 25.03
C ALA A 180 -1.45 4.25 23.77
N ARG A 181 -0.44 5.13 23.84
CA ARG A 181 0.44 5.43 22.70
C ARG A 181 1.09 4.20 22.09
N ILE A 182 1.67 3.32 22.91
CA ILE A 182 2.34 2.11 22.42
C ILE A 182 1.35 1.16 21.77
N GLN A 183 0.15 1.01 22.34
CA GLN A 183 -0.92 0.20 21.75
C GLN A 183 -1.39 0.78 20.41
N GLY A 184 -1.58 2.10 20.33
CA GLY A 184 -1.92 2.78 19.09
C GLY A 184 -0.91 2.49 17.98
N VAL A 185 0.39 2.64 18.26
CA VAL A 185 1.49 2.32 17.32
C VAL A 185 1.44 0.85 16.85
N GLY A 186 1.18 -0.09 17.76
CA GLY A 186 1.10 -1.52 17.42
C GLY A 186 -0.05 -1.87 16.47
N THR A 187 -1.21 -1.23 16.64
CA THR A 187 -2.38 -1.40 15.75
C THR A 187 -2.13 -0.78 14.38
N VAL A 188 -1.44 0.37 14.33
CA VAL A 188 -1.01 0.98 13.07
C VAL A 188 -0.15 0.00 12.29
N GLN A 189 0.92 -0.53 12.90
CA GLN A 189 1.89 -1.40 12.25
C GLN A 189 1.29 -2.68 11.66
N ALA A 190 0.24 -3.24 12.29
CA ALA A 190 -0.43 -4.44 11.77
C ALA A 190 -1.20 -4.16 10.46
N GLU A 191 -1.72 -2.95 10.28
CA GLU A 191 -2.53 -2.58 9.12
C GLU A 191 -1.68 -2.14 7.92
N LEU A 192 -0.43 -1.70 8.15
CA LEU A 192 0.51 -1.23 7.11
C LEU A 192 0.87 -2.26 6.06
N TYR A 193 0.85 -3.53 6.41
CA TYR A 193 1.31 -4.59 5.53
C TYR A 193 0.20 -5.24 4.73
N ARG A 194 -1.07 -4.96 5.07
CA ARG A 194 -2.19 -5.36 4.21
C ARG A 194 -2.32 -4.45 2.99
N SER A 195 -1.83 -3.21 3.05
CA SER A 195 -1.84 -2.29 1.91
C SER A 195 -0.53 -2.36 1.11
N ALA A 196 -0.54 -3.04 -0.04
CA ALA A 196 0.57 -3.05 -0.99
C ALA A 196 0.86 -1.68 -1.65
N SER A 197 -0.01 -0.68 -1.45
CA SER A 197 0.00 0.60 -2.16
C SER A 197 0.76 1.75 -1.47
N GLY A 198 1.31 1.53 -0.26
CA GLY A 198 1.95 2.61 0.52
C GLY A 198 0.99 3.67 1.08
N THR A 199 -0.31 3.45 0.90
CA THR A 199 -1.40 4.31 1.37
C THR A 199 -2.37 3.51 2.24
N VAL A 200 -2.95 4.17 3.24
CA VAL A 200 -3.86 3.56 4.22
C VAL A 200 -5.25 4.18 4.06
N ASP A 201 -6.29 3.35 3.99
CA ASP A 201 -7.68 3.82 4.06
C ASP A 201 -8.02 4.25 5.49
N LEU A 202 -8.06 5.56 5.71
CA LEU A 202 -8.33 6.16 7.01
C LEU A 202 -9.75 5.85 7.52
N ALA A 203 -10.72 5.63 6.63
CA ALA A 203 -12.10 5.31 6.99
C ALA A 203 -12.22 3.90 7.57
N HIS A 204 -11.33 2.99 7.17
CA HIS A 204 -11.24 1.67 7.78
C HIS A 204 -10.37 1.69 9.04
N TYR A 205 -9.17 2.24 8.90
CA TYR A 205 -8.12 2.14 9.90
C TYR A 205 -8.43 2.89 11.20
N LEU A 206 -8.86 4.16 11.14
CA LEU A 206 -9.07 4.96 12.36
C LEU A 206 -10.23 4.42 13.19
N PRO A 207 -11.44 4.12 12.64
CA PRO A 207 -12.50 3.49 13.42
C PRO A 207 -12.11 2.13 14.00
N HIS A 208 -11.31 1.33 13.28
CA HIS A 208 -10.82 0.06 13.81
C HIS A 208 -9.93 0.27 15.04
N LEU A 209 -9.03 1.25 14.99
CA LEU A 209 -8.21 1.63 16.14
C LEU A 209 -9.06 2.08 17.33
N ILE A 210 -10.09 2.91 17.10
CA ILE A 210 -10.99 3.37 18.17
C ILE A 210 -11.72 2.20 18.83
N ARG A 211 -12.26 1.26 18.04
CA ARG A 211 -12.95 0.08 18.56
C ARG A 211 -12.03 -0.79 19.41
N ALA A 212 -10.81 -1.04 18.94
CA ALA A 212 -9.82 -1.81 19.70
C ALA A 212 -9.49 -1.14 21.05
N SER A 213 -9.39 0.19 21.10
CA SER A 213 -9.19 0.92 22.36
C SER A 213 -10.39 0.82 23.30
N ILE A 214 -11.62 0.88 22.80
CA ILE A 214 -12.84 0.70 23.61
C ILE A 214 -12.95 -0.73 24.15
N GLU A 215 -12.71 -1.74 23.31
CA GLU A 215 -12.74 -3.16 23.70
C GLU A 215 -11.72 -3.48 24.80
N ALA A 216 -10.57 -2.79 24.81
CA ALA A 216 -9.54 -2.97 25.83
C ALA A 216 -10.00 -2.53 27.24
N GLU A 217 -10.93 -1.58 27.33
CA GLU A 217 -11.48 -1.09 28.62
C GLU A 217 -12.50 -2.06 29.23
N ARG A 218 -13.08 -2.97 28.43
CA ARG A 218 -14.13 -3.92 28.86
C ARG A 218 -15.33 -3.24 29.54
N ASP A 219 -15.73 -2.08 29.02
CA ASP A 219 -16.85 -1.29 29.50
C ASP A 219 -17.93 -1.12 28.41
N ASP A 220 -19.06 -1.82 28.59
CA ASP A 220 -20.18 -1.81 27.65
C ASP A 220 -20.97 -0.48 27.63
N SER A 221 -20.67 0.44 28.55
CA SER A 221 -21.30 1.78 28.60
C SER A 221 -20.69 2.78 27.61
N ILE A 222 -19.62 2.39 26.91
CA ILE A 222 -18.93 3.20 25.91
C ILE A 222 -19.48 2.85 24.52
N HIS A 223 -20.04 3.84 23.83
CA HIS A 223 -20.64 3.66 22.50
C HIS A 223 -19.93 4.51 21.46
N LEU A 224 -19.54 3.89 20.36
CA LEU A 224 -18.92 4.55 19.21
C LEU A 224 -19.94 4.70 18.07
N SER A 225 -20.04 5.93 17.54
CA SER A 225 -20.68 6.21 16.25
C SER A 225 -19.64 6.64 15.24
N VAL A 226 -19.75 6.14 14.00
CA VAL A 226 -18.76 6.34 12.93
C VAL A 226 -19.47 6.87 11.70
N ASP A 227 -19.01 8.01 11.18
CA ASP A 227 -19.44 8.56 9.90
C ASP A 227 -18.22 8.97 9.06
N ALA A 228 -17.72 8.04 8.24
CA ALA A 228 -16.43 8.18 7.58
C ALA A 228 -16.54 7.95 6.06
N ASP A 229 -16.12 8.95 5.28
CA ASP A 229 -15.93 8.85 3.84
C ASP A 229 -14.57 8.21 3.55
N THR A 230 -14.50 7.35 2.53
CA THR A 230 -13.24 6.72 2.11
C THR A 230 -12.18 7.78 1.78
N ALA A 231 -11.03 7.67 2.43
CA ALA A 231 -9.91 8.58 2.23
C ALA A 231 -8.59 7.84 2.43
N TYR A 232 -7.73 7.89 1.41
CA TYR A 232 -6.40 7.31 1.46
C TYR A 232 -5.38 8.37 1.87
N ALA A 233 -4.46 8.00 2.75
CA ALA A 233 -3.36 8.85 3.17
C ALA A 233 -2.03 8.08 3.19
N PRO A 234 -0.88 8.75 3.00
CA PRO A 234 0.42 8.15 3.21
C PRO A 234 0.56 7.60 4.62
N PHE A 235 1.32 6.51 4.76
CA PHE A 235 1.52 5.84 6.04
C PHE A 235 1.87 6.79 7.19
N LYS A 236 2.85 7.67 6.97
CA LYS A 236 3.32 8.61 7.99
C LYS A 236 2.18 9.48 8.54
N LEU A 237 1.30 9.96 7.66
CA LEU A 237 0.15 10.76 8.05
C LEU A 237 -0.87 9.90 8.81
N ALA A 238 -1.17 8.69 8.32
CA ALA A 238 -2.10 7.77 9.01
C ALA A 238 -1.61 7.40 10.42
N SER A 239 -0.31 7.16 10.60
CA SER A 239 0.28 6.88 11.92
C SER A 239 0.14 8.07 12.88
N ASP A 240 0.39 9.28 12.40
CA ASP A 240 0.28 10.49 13.20
C ASP A 240 -1.17 10.78 13.60
N LEU A 241 -2.11 10.61 12.66
CA LEU A 241 -3.54 10.71 12.92
C LEU A 241 -4.03 9.64 13.89
N GLY A 242 -3.54 8.40 13.77
CA GLY A 242 -3.85 7.31 14.69
C GLY A 242 -3.42 7.61 16.12
N LEU A 243 -2.23 8.17 16.31
CA LEU A 243 -1.76 8.62 17.63
C LEU A 243 -2.65 9.74 18.20
N ILE A 244 -3.06 10.71 17.38
CA ILE A 244 -3.97 11.77 17.81
C ILE A 244 -5.32 11.20 18.22
N VAL A 245 -5.93 10.39 17.35
CA VAL A 245 -7.24 9.78 17.60
C VAL A 245 -7.21 8.92 18.86
N ASN A 246 -6.16 8.14 19.06
CA ASN A 246 -6.04 7.30 20.24
C ASN A 246 -5.97 8.11 21.54
N GLU A 247 -5.21 9.21 21.56
CA GLU A 247 -5.17 10.10 22.73
C GLU A 247 -6.51 10.79 22.96
N LEU A 248 -7.23 11.18 21.89
CA LEU A 248 -8.57 11.78 22.00
C LEU A 248 -9.56 10.79 22.61
N VAL A 249 -9.57 9.53 22.14
CA VAL A 249 -10.43 8.47 22.66
C VAL A 249 -10.08 8.14 24.11
N ALA A 250 -8.80 7.99 24.44
CA ALA A 250 -8.38 7.75 25.82
C ALA A 250 -8.82 8.90 26.76
N ASN A 251 -8.79 10.14 26.31
CA ASN A 251 -9.32 11.27 27.07
C ASN A 251 -10.85 11.23 27.21
N ALA A 252 -11.57 10.89 26.15
CA ALA A 252 -13.03 10.76 26.16
C ALA A 252 -13.50 9.66 27.13
N ILE A 253 -12.79 8.53 27.17
CA ILE A 253 -13.06 7.43 28.11
C ILE A 253 -12.81 7.88 29.55
N ARG A 254 -11.69 8.57 29.82
CA ARG A 254 -11.35 9.06 31.16
C ARG A 254 -12.29 10.14 31.70
N HIS A 255 -12.73 11.04 30.84
CA HIS A 255 -13.50 12.23 31.22
C HIS A 255 -14.98 12.15 30.83
N GLY A 256 -15.41 10.98 30.34
CA GLY A 256 -16.77 10.68 29.97
C GLY A 256 -17.75 10.78 31.14
N ASN A 257 -19.03 10.92 30.81
CA ASN A 257 -20.10 11.06 31.80
C ASN A 257 -20.30 9.73 32.55
N GLN A 258 -20.48 9.76 33.89
CA GLN A 258 -20.45 8.57 34.79
C GLN A 258 -21.51 7.47 34.54
N ARG A 259 -22.31 7.54 33.48
CA ARG A 259 -23.36 6.56 33.15
C ARG A 259 -23.23 5.94 31.76
N THR A 260 -22.86 6.74 30.76
CA THR A 260 -22.70 6.31 29.37
C THR A 260 -21.78 7.30 28.65
N THR A 261 -20.75 6.79 27.98
CA THR A 261 -19.80 7.59 27.21
C THR A 261 -20.11 7.43 25.72
N GLN A 262 -20.56 8.51 25.08
CA GLN A 262 -20.80 8.53 23.64
C GLN A 262 -19.62 9.18 22.93
N ILE A 263 -18.94 8.41 22.09
CA ILE A 263 -17.85 8.87 21.23
C ILE A 263 -18.37 8.91 19.80
N HIS A 264 -18.14 10.03 19.12
CA HIS A 264 -18.43 10.18 17.71
C HIS A 264 -17.14 10.42 16.94
N PHE A 265 -16.92 9.63 15.89
CA PHE A 265 -15.85 9.81 14.93
C PHE A 265 -16.45 10.15 13.57
N SER A 266 -15.98 11.23 12.97
CA SER A 266 -16.30 11.55 11.57
C SER A 266 -15.06 11.85 10.75
N LEU A 267 -15.13 11.46 9.48
CA LEU A 267 -14.13 11.75 8.47
C LEU A 267 -14.84 12.20 7.20
N LYS A 268 -14.73 13.47 6.84
CA LYS A 268 -15.47 14.07 5.73
C LYS A 268 -14.56 14.84 4.81
N ARG A 269 -14.81 14.72 3.51
CA ARG A 269 -14.18 15.59 2.51
C ARG A 269 -15.01 16.86 2.37
N LEU A 270 -14.41 18.01 2.66
CA LEU A 270 -15.06 19.30 2.51
C LEU A 270 -15.17 19.69 1.03
N ALA A 271 -16.09 20.60 0.72
CA ALA A 271 -16.24 21.14 -0.64
C ALA A 271 -14.97 21.87 -1.15
N THR A 272 -14.12 22.33 -0.22
CA THR A 272 -12.79 22.90 -0.50
C THR A 272 -11.76 21.85 -0.94
N GLY A 273 -12.07 20.55 -0.82
CA GLY A 273 -11.17 19.43 -1.12
C GLY A 273 -10.34 18.97 0.09
N GLU A 274 -10.36 19.74 1.18
CA GLU A 274 -9.69 19.42 2.44
C GLU A 274 -10.36 18.22 3.13
N LEU A 275 -9.57 17.45 3.90
CA LEU A 275 -10.08 16.35 4.70
C LEU A 275 -10.29 16.83 6.14
N GLN A 276 -11.50 16.69 6.65
CA GLN A 276 -11.87 17.04 8.02
C GLN A 276 -12.08 15.77 8.83
N LEU A 277 -11.30 15.61 9.89
CA LEU A 277 -11.45 14.54 10.88
C LEU A 277 -11.98 15.17 12.17
N THR A 278 -13.07 14.62 12.70
CA THR A 278 -13.63 15.05 13.99
C THR A 278 -13.73 13.88 14.95
N VAL A 279 -13.28 14.09 16.19
CA VAL A 279 -13.57 13.22 17.32
C VAL A 279 -14.30 14.06 18.35
N SER A 280 -15.46 13.59 18.80
CA SER A 280 -16.18 14.24 19.89
C SER A 280 -16.68 13.25 20.93
N ASP A 281 -16.83 13.76 22.16
CA ASP A 281 -17.46 13.06 23.26
C ASP A 281 -18.42 13.98 24.04
N ARG A 282 -19.45 13.40 24.63
CA ARG A 282 -20.45 14.11 25.45
C ARG A 282 -20.05 14.27 26.93
N GLY A 283 -18.74 14.34 27.20
CA GLY A 283 -18.16 14.55 28.52
C GLY A 283 -18.20 16.03 28.95
N GLN A 284 -17.35 16.38 29.92
CA GLN A 284 -17.33 17.70 30.57
C GLN A 284 -16.84 18.85 29.68
N GLY A 285 -16.36 18.55 28.47
CA GLY A 285 -15.78 19.54 27.57
C GLY A 285 -14.36 19.96 27.98
N PHE A 286 -13.81 20.92 27.24
CA PHE A 286 -12.52 21.54 27.49
C PHE A 286 -12.64 22.73 28.46
N THR A 287 -11.64 22.91 29.32
CA THR A 287 -11.51 24.12 30.14
C THR A 287 -11.12 25.33 29.28
N ALA A 288 -11.33 26.55 29.78
CA ALA A 288 -11.01 27.80 29.06
C ALA A 288 -9.53 27.87 28.61
N THR A 289 -8.61 27.31 29.41
CA THR A 289 -7.19 27.22 29.10
C THR A 289 -6.90 26.20 27.98
N GLN A 290 -7.68 25.12 27.90
CA GLN A 290 -7.52 24.08 26.87
C GLN A 290 -8.09 24.52 25.51
N LEU A 291 -9.10 25.39 25.51
CA LEU A 291 -9.66 26.04 24.31
C LEU A 291 -8.71 27.08 23.71
N THR A 292 -8.03 27.86 24.55
CA THR A 292 -7.14 28.95 24.10
C THR A 292 -5.73 28.47 23.72
N ASN A 293 -5.24 27.37 24.30
CA ASN A 293 -3.93 26.79 24.01
C ASN A 293 -3.90 25.93 22.73
N ALA A 294 -4.42 26.45 21.61
CA ALA A 294 -4.23 25.82 20.29
C ALA A 294 -2.75 25.80 19.83
N GLY A 295 -1.83 26.47 20.54
CA GLY A 295 -0.42 26.53 20.16
C GLY A 295 0.63 26.88 21.24
N ALA A 296 0.30 26.91 22.53
CA ALA A 296 1.27 27.28 23.56
C ALA A 296 2.15 26.09 24.00
N ALA A 297 3.46 26.21 23.82
CA ALA A 297 4.50 25.26 24.20
C ALA A 297 4.69 25.06 25.73
N GLY A 298 3.67 25.39 26.54
CA GLY A 298 3.75 25.57 28.00
C GLY A 298 3.54 24.34 28.87
N SER A 299 3.08 23.20 28.33
CA SER A 299 3.09 21.93 29.08
C SER A 299 3.58 20.79 28.18
N LYS A 300 4.90 20.67 28.04
CA LYS A 300 5.55 19.62 27.22
C LYS A 300 5.21 18.17 27.62
N LEU A 301 4.44 17.96 28.69
CA LEU A 301 4.15 16.64 29.29
C LEU A 301 2.65 16.29 29.42
N SER A 302 1.70 17.15 28.97
CA SER A 302 0.27 16.80 28.98
C SER A 302 -0.18 16.23 27.64
N GLY A 303 -1.20 15.34 27.65
CA GLY A 303 -1.77 14.74 26.43
C GLY A 303 -2.25 15.78 25.40
N GLN A 304 -2.60 16.99 25.85
CA GLN A 304 -3.01 18.09 24.97
C GLN A 304 -1.85 18.79 24.24
N GLY A 305 -0.66 18.85 24.85
CA GLY A 305 0.54 19.38 24.19
C GLY A 305 1.00 18.47 23.06
N LEU A 306 0.80 17.15 23.21
CA LEU A 306 1.12 16.16 22.19
C LEU A 306 0.19 16.25 20.98
N ILE A 307 -1.13 16.35 21.19
CA ILE A 307 -2.11 16.50 20.09
C ILE A 307 -1.76 17.72 19.22
N GLY A 308 -1.39 18.85 19.83
CA GLY A 308 -0.97 20.05 19.10
C GLY A 308 0.33 19.83 18.31
N ALA A 309 1.33 19.17 18.89
CA ALA A 309 2.59 18.86 18.21
C ALA A 309 2.39 17.90 17.02
N LEU A 310 1.55 16.87 17.19
CA LEU A 310 1.21 15.91 16.14
C LEU A 310 0.37 16.57 15.03
N ALA A 311 -0.61 17.41 15.36
CA ALA A 311 -1.40 18.14 14.38
C ALA A 311 -0.50 19.05 13.51
N LYS A 312 0.44 19.77 14.14
CA LYS A 312 1.44 20.56 13.39
C LYS A 312 2.32 19.70 12.49
N ARG A 313 2.71 18.50 12.95
CA ARG A 313 3.49 17.54 12.15
C ARG A 313 2.71 17.01 10.94
N CYS A 314 1.40 16.85 11.08
CA CYS A 314 0.48 16.48 10.01
C CYS A 314 0.18 17.64 9.03
N GLY A 315 0.62 18.86 9.33
CA GLY A 315 0.16 20.06 8.62
C GLY A 315 -1.34 20.35 8.83
N ALA A 316 -1.95 19.77 9.86
CA ALA A 316 -3.36 19.92 10.16
C ALA A 316 -3.64 21.18 10.99
N ALA A 317 -4.71 21.89 10.65
CA ALA A 317 -5.29 22.90 11.53
C ALA A 317 -6.11 22.20 12.63
N LEU A 318 -5.74 22.42 13.89
CA LEU A 318 -6.42 21.87 15.06
C LEU A 318 -7.39 22.90 15.64
N ASN A 319 -8.65 22.51 15.77
CA ASN A 319 -9.68 23.29 16.46
C ASN A 319 -10.30 22.48 17.60
N ARG A 320 -10.64 23.15 18.71
CA ARG A 320 -11.29 22.58 19.89
C ARG A 320 -12.53 23.42 20.21
N SER A 321 -13.64 22.75 20.49
CA SER A 321 -14.87 23.45 20.89
C SER A 321 -15.66 22.65 21.93
N ASN A 322 -16.58 23.34 22.60
CA ASN A 322 -17.50 22.76 23.58
C ASN A 322 -18.95 22.69 23.06
N ALA A 323 -19.15 22.56 21.75
CA ALA A 323 -20.47 22.73 21.13
C ALA A 323 -21.50 21.65 21.55
N ASP A 324 -21.09 20.39 21.67
CA ASP A 324 -21.90 19.27 22.19
C ASP A 324 -21.01 18.32 23.01
N GLY A 325 -20.45 18.85 24.10
CA GLY A 325 -19.35 18.21 24.85
C GLY A 325 -17.98 18.56 24.25
N ALA A 326 -16.96 17.74 24.46
CA ALA A 326 -15.63 18.00 23.94
C ALA A 326 -15.56 17.62 22.45
N VAL A 327 -15.28 18.60 21.57
CA VAL A 327 -15.15 18.37 20.13
C VAL A 327 -13.76 18.79 19.67
N VAL A 328 -13.06 17.89 18.99
CA VAL A 328 -11.78 18.17 18.34
C VAL A 328 -11.88 17.93 16.86
N THR A 329 -11.51 18.95 16.09
CA THR A 329 -11.51 18.92 14.62
C THR A 329 -10.10 19.14 14.10
N LEU A 330 -9.67 18.28 13.20
CA LEU A 330 -8.45 18.40 12.41
C LEU A 330 -8.83 18.64 10.95
N THR A 331 -8.35 19.74 10.37
CA THR A 331 -8.49 20.01 8.93
C THR A 331 -7.14 19.83 8.24
N LEU A 332 -7.09 18.94 7.26
CA LEU A 332 -5.90 18.58 6.49
C LEU A 332 -5.99 19.18 5.08
N PRO A 333 -4.99 19.97 4.64
CA PRO A 333 -5.09 20.74 3.40
C PRO A 333 -5.15 19.86 2.14
N HIS A 334 -4.57 18.66 2.13
CA HIS A 334 -4.86 17.54 1.21
C HIS A 334 -4.08 16.30 1.72
N PRO A 335 -4.73 15.15 1.95
CA PRO A 335 -4.07 13.92 2.41
C PRO A 335 -3.23 13.23 1.34
#